data_AF-A0A969MI34-F1
#
_entry.id   AF-A0A969MI34-F1
#
_cell.length_a   1.000
_cell.length_b   1.000
_cell.length_c   1.000
_cell.angle_alpha   90.00
_cell.angle_beta   90.00
_cell.angle_gamma   90.00
#
_symmetry.space_group_name_H-M   'P 1'
#
loop_
_entity.id
_entity.type
_entity.pdbx_description
1 polymer ?
#
loop_
_entity_poly.entity_id
_entity_poly.type
_entity_poly.pdbx_seq_one_letter_code
_entity_poly.pdbx_strand_id
1 'polypeptide(L)'
;MAERKFDTESGLYTKDLGNLYSVERSMPVPYDMGIKVDIWTTSEEQKLQIFEQLAVLFNPEVWFQSNVNPLDWTAITTIIQDGIEWSSRSVPVGTESSIDIMSWTFLVPIWINPPAKVRRQSVIHQIVTNIVEHECFGIGWDNRYGDSDLLAQIVTTPNNHQIRVDNEEVTLLSADGSEVNGFGNIFAWKPLLEKYGVFKPGSTRLYIKRYATDLDDYTHDVTGILDYHPTKENVLLFTLDPLSLPGNTLQPINAVIDPHVQYPGYGLPLPILGQRYLLTENTWTEEVGGEDKNSQSGYTEAWQQLTANANDIIEYTNSGWAVAFSAFASQDQQFVLNSYSGKQLTFDGKNWVLAVDGEYHPGFWRLGIAGFNPGTDEELCA
;
A
#
# COMPACT_ATOMS: atom_id res chain seq x y z
N MET A 1 -11.47 -20.51 7.78
CA MET A 1 -12.13 -21.45 6.84
C MET A 1 -11.26 -21.60 5.61
N ALA A 2 -11.15 -22.80 5.04
CA ALA A 2 -10.39 -23.04 3.82
C ALA A 2 -11.37 -23.20 2.64
N GLU A 3 -11.22 -22.39 1.60
CA GLU A 3 -11.89 -22.70 0.33
C GLU A 3 -11.15 -23.84 -0.39
N ARG A 4 -11.83 -24.52 -1.30
CA ARG A 4 -11.17 -25.43 -2.24
C ARG A 4 -10.49 -24.61 -3.32
N LYS A 5 -9.31 -25.04 -3.77
CA LYS A 5 -8.56 -24.34 -4.82
C LYS A 5 -9.38 -24.33 -6.12
N PHE A 6 -9.78 -23.15 -6.56
CA PHE A 6 -10.46 -22.93 -7.83
C PHE A 6 -9.43 -22.95 -8.96
N ASP A 7 -9.64 -23.83 -9.93
CA ASP A 7 -8.82 -23.89 -11.14
C ASP A 7 -9.47 -23.04 -12.23
N THR A 8 -8.78 -21.98 -12.65
CA THR A 8 -9.27 -21.00 -13.62
C THR A 8 -9.33 -21.53 -15.05
N GLU A 9 -8.65 -22.64 -15.37
CA GLU A 9 -8.70 -23.25 -16.70
C GLU A 9 -9.87 -24.23 -16.85
N SER A 10 -10.16 -25.02 -15.81
CA SER A 10 -11.26 -26.00 -15.82
C SER A 10 -12.58 -25.46 -15.27
N GLY A 11 -12.57 -24.32 -14.58
CA GLY A 11 -13.76 -23.73 -13.94
C GLY A 11 -14.29 -24.56 -12.77
N LEU A 12 -13.51 -25.52 -12.27
CA LEU A 12 -13.90 -26.45 -11.23
C LEU A 12 -13.07 -26.27 -9.96
N TYR A 13 -13.68 -26.60 -8.82
CA TYR A 13 -12.99 -26.66 -7.53
C TYR A 13 -12.25 -27.99 -7.40
N THR A 14 -10.93 -27.93 -7.25
CA THR A 14 -10.08 -29.10 -7.04
C THR A 14 -10.15 -29.58 -5.59
N LYS A 15 -9.60 -30.77 -5.30
CA LYS A 15 -9.56 -31.33 -3.93
C LYS A 15 -8.49 -30.67 -3.05
N ASP A 16 -7.63 -29.85 -3.65
CA ASP A 16 -6.54 -29.19 -2.95
C ASP A 16 -7.05 -28.01 -2.11
N LEU A 17 -6.32 -27.73 -1.04
CA LEU A 17 -6.59 -26.61 -0.16
C LEU A 17 -6.36 -25.31 -0.94
N GLY A 18 -7.40 -24.48 -1.05
CA GLY A 18 -7.36 -23.16 -1.66
C GLY A 18 -7.02 -22.09 -0.64
N ASN A 19 -7.54 -20.89 -0.85
CA ASN A 19 -7.29 -19.78 0.06
C ASN A 19 -7.90 -20.01 1.44
N LEU A 20 -7.13 -19.64 2.44
CA LEU A 20 -7.57 -19.63 3.82
C LEU A 20 -8.09 -18.24 4.15
N TYR A 21 -9.29 -18.15 4.71
CA TYR A 21 -9.85 -16.90 5.21
C TYR A 21 -10.08 -16.98 6.71
N SER A 22 -9.66 -15.95 7.42
CA SER A 22 -10.12 -15.65 8.78
C SER A 22 -11.26 -14.65 8.67
N VAL A 23 -12.37 -14.92 9.36
CA VAL A 23 -13.50 -13.99 9.40
C VAL A 23 -13.72 -13.60 10.85
N GLU A 24 -13.56 -12.32 11.13
CA GLU A 24 -13.90 -11.71 12.41
C GLU A 24 -15.22 -10.97 12.23
N ARG A 25 -16.23 -11.37 13.00
CA ARG A 25 -17.58 -10.79 12.95
C ARG A 25 -18.16 -10.70 14.35
N SER A 26 -19.00 -9.68 14.58
CA SER A 26 -19.82 -9.62 15.78
C SER A 26 -20.99 -10.62 15.68
N MET A 27 -21.48 -11.10 16.83
CA MET A 27 -22.69 -11.91 16.86
C MET A 27 -23.88 -11.06 16.36
N PRO A 28 -24.69 -11.55 15.42
CA PRO A 28 -25.86 -10.83 14.94
C PRO A 28 -26.89 -10.63 16.06
N VAL A 29 -27.55 -9.47 16.06
CA VAL A 29 -28.62 -9.16 16.99
C VAL A 29 -29.96 -9.53 16.33
N PRO A 30 -30.82 -10.31 17.00
CA PRO A 30 -32.13 -10.68 16.47
C PRO A 30 -33.13 -9.52 16.58
N TYR A 31 -33.93 -9.32 15.52
CA TYR A 31 -35.02 -8.35 15.46
C TYR A 31 -36.25 -8.98 14.79
N ASP A 32 -37.44 -8.57 15.21
CA ASP A 32 -38.69 -8.94 14.54
C ASP A 32 -39.13 -7.79 13.61
N MET A 33 -39.12 -8.04 12.31
CA MET A 33 -39.62 -7.12 11.30
C MET A 33 -41.09 -7.45 10.99
N GLY A 34 -41.99 -6.51 11.25
CA GLY A 34 -43.38 -6.58 10.80
C GLY A 34 -43.53 -6.00 9.39
N ILE A 35 -43.97 -6.81 8.44
CA ILE A 35 -44.26 -6.39 7.07
C ILE A 35 -45.78 -6.44 6.86
N LYS A 36 -46.37 -5.33 6.42
CA LYS A 36 -47.78 -5.25 6.03
C LYS A 36 -47.87 -5.13 4.51
N VAL A 37 -48.55 -6.09 3.87
CA VAL A 37 -48.82 -6.12 2.42
C VAL A 37 -50.29 -5.82 2.20
N ASP A 38 -50.57 -4.71 1.52
CA ASP A 38 -51.94 -4.30 1.19
C ASP A 38 -52.26 -4.69 -0.27
N ILE A 39 -53.29 -5.52 -0.46
CA ILE A 39 -53.78 -5.98 -1.76
C ILE A 39 -55.03 -5.18 -2.13
N TRP A 40 -54.95 -4.44 -3.23
CA TRP A 40 -56.00 -3.55 -3.72
C TRP A 40 -56.68 -4.18 -4.93
N THR A 41 -57.99 -4.43 -4.85
CA THR A 41 -58.75 -5.00 -5.96
C THR A 41 -60.05 -4.23 -6.23
N THR A 42 -60.50 -4.27 -7.47
CA THR A 42 -61.77 -3.64 -7.89
C THR A 42 -62.95 -4.61 -7.82
N SER A 43 -62.68 -5.91 -7.66
CA SER A 43 -63.67 -6.97 -7.47
C SER A 43 -63.23 -7.94 -6.38
N GLU A 44 -64.21 -8.50 -5.66
CA GLU A 44 -63.98 -9.52 -4.63
C GLU A 44 -63.48 -10.84 -5.23
N GLU A 45 -63.89 -11.17 -6.46
CA GLU A 45 -63.44 -12.39 -7.15
C GLU A 45 -61.94 -12.34 -7.48
N GLN A 46 -61.44 -11.19 -7.93
CA GLN A 46 -60.00 -10.99 -8.16
C GLN A 46 -59.20 -11.08 -6.85
N LYS A 47 -59.78 -10.59 -5.74
CA LYS A 47 -59.18 -10.68 -4.41
C LYS A 47 -59.01 -12.13 -3.98
N LEU A 48 -60.06 -12.94 -4.15
CA LEU A 48 -60.05 -14.36 -3.84
C LEU A 48 -59.04 -15.14 -4.69
N GLN A 49 -58.94 -14.84 -6.00
CA GLN A 49 -57.97 -15.48 -6.90
C GLN A 49 -56.52 -15.21 -6.51
N ILE A 50 -56.19 -13.97 -6.12
CA ILE A 50 -54.83 -13.64 -5.66
C ILE A 50 -54.57 -14.30 -4.30
N PHE A 51 -55.57 -14.28 -3.42
CA PHE A 51 -55.45 -14.85 -2.09
C PHE A 51 -55.23 -16.36 -2.12
N GLU A 52 -55.98 -17.12 -2.92
CA GLU A 52 -55.83 -18.58 -2.98
C GLU A 52 -54.46 -19.03 -3.50
N GLN A 53 -53.83 -18.26 -4.41
CA GLN A 53 -52.51 -18.58 -4.94
C GLN A 53 -51.41 -18.39 -3.90
N LEU A 54 -51.54 -17.38 -3.04
CA LEU A 54 -50.54 -17.04 -2.03
C LEU A 54 -50.77 -17.79 -0.72
N ALA A 55 -52.03 -17.92 -0.28
CA ALA A 55 -52.39 -18.53 1.00
C ALA A 55 -51.95 -20.00 1.11
N VAL A 56 -51.92 -20.75 0.00
CA VAL A 56 -51.48 -22.15 -0.01
C VAL A 56 -49.98 -22.33 0.25
N LEU A 57 -49.18 -21.28 0.09
CA LEU A 57 -47.73 -21.33 0.34
C LEU A 57 -47.41 -21.27 1.83
N PHE A 58 -48.29 -20.68 2.64
CA PHE A 58 -48.07 -20.47 4.06
C PHE A 58 -48.76 -21.57 4.88
N ASN A 59 -48.00 -22.25 5.73
CA ASN A 59 -48.53 -23.18 6.72
C ASN A 59 -47.85 -22.98 8.07
N PRO A 60 -48.47 -22.24 8.98
CA PRO A 60 -48.37 -20.77 9.18
C PRO A 60 -47.00 -20.10 8.96
N GLU A 61 -45.94 -20.86 8.69
CA GLU A 61 -44.61 -20.37 8.36
C GLU A 61 -44.11 -20.89 7.00
N VAL A 62 -43.16 -20.18 6.41
CA VAL A 62 -42.40 -20.67 5.26
C VAL A 62 -40.94 -20.24 5.36
N TRP A 63 -40.01 -21.11 4.95
CA TRP A 63 -38.58 -20.83 5.02
C TRP A 63 -38.05 -20.34 3.68
N PHE A 64 -37.32 -19.22 3.71
CA PHE A 64 -36.64 -18.67 2.56
C PHE A 64 -35.14 -18.61 2.81
N GLN A 65 -34.38 -19.02 1.79
CA GLN A 65 -32.94 -18.83 1.74
C GLN A 65 -32.64 -17.63 0.85
N SER A 66 -32.15 -16.53 1.43
CA SER A 66 -31.85 -15.28 0.72
C SER A 66 -30.56 -15.36 -0.09
N ASN A 67 -29.57 -16.12 0.38
CA ASN A 67 -28.31 -16.33 -0.35
C ASN A 67 -27.69 -17.71 -0.11
N VAL A 68 -26.69 -18.04 -0.93
CA VAL A 68 -25.93 -19.29 -0.87
C VAL A 68 -24.57 -19.13 -0.20
N ASN A 69 -24.31 -17.99 0.46
CA ASN A 69 -23.02 -17.71 1.06
C ASN A 69 -22.88 -18.53 2.36
N PRO A 70 -21.95 -19.49 2.44
CA PRO A 70 -21.78 -20.29 3.67
C PRO A 70 -21.24 -19.45 4.84
N LEU A 71 -20.72 -18.25 4.55
CA LEU A 71 -20.27 -17.30 5.55
C LEU A 71 -21.38 -16.35 6.00
N ASP A 72 -22.60 -16.43 5.48
CA ASP A 72 -23.71 -15.62 5.97
C ASP A 72 -24.65 -16.47 6.83
N TRP A 73 -24.76 -16.10 8.11
CA TRP A 73 -25.66 -16.77 9.06
C TRP A 73 -27.08 -16.21 9.02
N THR A 74 -27.28 -15.07 8.35
CA THR A 74 -28.59 -14.44 8.13
C THR A 74 -29.26 -14.94 6.85
N ALA A 75 -28.62 -15.86 6.15
CA ALA A 75 -29.05 -16.39 4.85
C ALA A 75 -30.39 -17.15 4.90
N ILE A 76 -30.79 -17.66 6.06
CA ILE A 76 -32.06 -18.38 6.25
C ILE A 76 -32.97 -17.51 7.08
N THR A 77 -34.14 -17.15 6.56
CA THR A 77 -35.18 -16.44 7.30
C THR A 77 -36.50 -17.18 7.19
N THR A 78 -37.30 -17.10 8.25
CA THR A 78 -38.62 -17.71 8.33
C THR A 78 -39.65 -16.61 8.24
N ILE A 79 -40.61 -16.70 7.32
CA ILE A 79 -41.71 -15.73 7.27
C ILE A 79 -42.91 -16.37 7.95
N ILE A 80 -43.41 -15.73 9.00
CA ILE A 80 -44.58 -16.17 9.76
C ILE A 80 -45.77 -15.30 9.39
N GLN A 81 -46.89 -15.93 9.11
CA GLN A 81 -48.15 -15.24 8.89
C GLN A 81 -48.79 -14.87 10.24
N ASP A 82 -48.92 -13.57 10.54
CA ASP A 82 -49.43 -13.08 11.83
C ASP A 82 -50.94 -12.79 11.80
N GLY A 83 -51.43 -12.18 10.71
CA GLY A 83 -52.85 -11.86 10.60
C GLY A 83 -53.27 -11.35 9.22
N ILE A 84 -54.56 -11.51 8.91
CA ILE A 84 -55.19 -11.02 7.69
C ILE A 84 -56.42 -10.20 8.07
N GLU A 85 -56.46 -8.94 7.64
CA GLU A 85 -57.64 -8.08 7.70
C GLU A 85 -58.30 -8.10 6.32
N TRP A 86 -59.46 -8.77 6.23
CA TRP A 86 -60.08 -9.14 4.94
C TRP A 86 -60.60 -7.95 4.12
N SER A 87 -61.08 -6.90 4.79
CA SER A 87 -61.63 -5.72 4.15
C SER A 87 -61.65 -4.54 5.11
N SER A 88 -60.88 -3.49 4.80
CA SER A 88 -60.94 -2.21 5.50
C SER A 88 -61.85 -1.24 4.74
N ARG A 89 -63.15 -1.54 4.65
CA ARG A 89 -64.14 -0.64 4.02
C ARG A 89 -64.45 0.53 4.95
N SER A 90 -63.94 1.72 4.65
CA SER A 90 -64.61 2.97 5.04
C SER A 90 -65.67 3.28 3.99
N VAL A 91 -66.93 3.46 4.41
CA VAL A 91 -68.10 3.70 3.55
C VAL A 91 -67.78 4.71 2.42
N PRO A 92 -67.95 4.36 1.13
CA PRO A 92 -67.73 5.30 0.02
C PRO A 92 -68.77 6.43 0.06
N VAL A 93 -68.30 7.68 0.00
CA VAL A 93 -69.15 8.86 -0.21
C VAL A 93 -68.96 9.31 -1.67
N GLY A 94 -69.75 8.78 -2.61
CA GLY A 94 -69.70 9.23 -4.01
C GLY A 94 -70.15 8.23 -5.07
N THR A 95 -70.08 8.65 -6.34
CA THR A 95 -70.48 7.91 -7.54
C THR A 95 -69.35 7.08 -8.17
N GLU A 96 -68.24 6.88 -7.47
CA GLU A 96 -67.11 6.07 -7.95
C GLU A 96 -67.26 4.59 -7.55
N SER A 97 -66.68 3.67 -8.34
CA SER A 97 -66.66 2.24 -8.03
C SER A 97 -65.85 1.97 -6.76
N SER A 98 -66.43 1.20 -5.82
CA SER A 98 -65.77 0.87 -4.56
C SER A 98 -64.55 -0.03 -4.76
N ILE A 99 -63.40 0.39 -4.24
CA ILE A 99 -62.18 -0.43 -4.15
C ILE A 99 -62.22 -1.24 -2.85
N ASP A 100 -61.78 -2.50 -2.90
CA ASP A 100 -61.62 -3.34 -1.72
C ASP A 100 -60.12 -3.53 -1.42
N ILE A 101 -59.79 -3.48 -0.13
CA ILE A 101 -58.40 -3.54 0.35
C ILE A 101 -58.33 -4.64 1.42
N MET A 102 -57.48 -5.64 1.16
CA MET A 102 -57.10 -6.65 2.14
C MET A 102 -55.69 -6.37 2.62
N SER A 103 -55.51 -6.33 3.94
CA SER A 103 -54.21 -6.13 4.57
C SER A 103 -53.69 -7.44 5.16
N TRP A 104 -52.52 -7.86 4.73
CA TRP A 104 -51.86 -9.08 5.21
C TRP A 104 -50.59 -8.74 5.98
N THR A 105 -50.53 -9.12 7.25
CA THR A 105 -49.39 -8.88 8.13
C THR A 105 -48.53 -10.14 8.28
N PHE A 106 -47.23 -9.96 8.07
CA PHE A 106 -46.20 -10.97 8.21
C PHE A 106 -45.19 -10.53 9.27
N LEU A 107 -44.71 -11.50 10.04
CA LEU A 107 -43.61 -11.33 10.98
C LEU A 107 -42.40 -12.09 10.43
N VAL A 108 -41.30 -11.35 10.25
CA VAL A 108 -40.03 -11.88 9.76
C VAL A 108 -38.98 -11.65 10.84
N PRO A 109 -38.48 -12.72 11.51
CA PRO A 109 -37.30 -12.62 12.32
C PRO A 109 -36.10 -12.41 11.39
N ILE A 110 -35.45 -11.27 11.59
CA ILE A 110 -34.25 -10.86 10.87
C ILE A 110 -33.08 -10.73 11.85
N TRP A 111 -31.89 -10.75 11.30
CA TRP A 111 -30.66 -10.54 12.04
C TRP A 111 -29.95 -9.34 11.45
N ILE A 112 -29.55 -8.40 12.32
CA ILE A 112 -28.77 -7.24 11.93
C ILE A 112 -27.39 -7.37 12.57
N ASN A 113 -26.35 -7.29 11.75
CA ASN A 113 -24.97 -7.28 12.19
C ASN A 113 -24.19 -6.14 11.53
N PRO A 114 -23.18 -5.58 12.23
CA PRO A 114 -22.22 -4.69 11.59
C PRO A 114 -21.43 -5.48 10.51
N PRO A 115 -20.81 -4.77 9.55
CA PRO A 115 -19.99 -5.38 8.51
C PRO A 115 -18.94 -6.35 9.08
N ALA A 116 -18.75 -7.49 8.42
CA ALA A 116 -17.78 -8.50 8.83
C ALA A 116 -16.40 -8.23 8.20
N LYS A 117 -15.33 -8.36 9.00
CA LYS A 117 -13.95 -8.28 8.49
C LYS A 117 -13.53 -9.64 7.96
N VAL A 118 -13.27 -9.72 6.66
CA VAL A 118 -12.77 -10.93 6.00
C VAL A 118 -11.30 -10.74 5.66
N ARG A 119 -10.43 -11.54 6.27
CA ARG A 119 -8.99 -11.52 6.04
C ARG A 119 -8.58 -12.78 5.30
N ARG A 120 -7.84 -12.65 4.20
CA ARG A 120 -7.20 -13.79 3.54
C ARG A 120 -5.83 -14.04 4.18
N GLN A 121 -5.53 -15.29 4.52
CA GLN A 121 -4.21 -15.67 5.01
C GLN A 121 -3.30 -15.90 3.81
N SER A 122 -2.31 -15.03 3.61
CA SER A 122 -1.15 -15.33 2.76
C SER A 122 0.01 -15.76 3.65
N VAL A 123 0.79 -16.75 3.20
CA VAL A 123 1.97 -17.20 3.94
C VAL A 123 3.14 -16.25 3.61
N ILE A 124 3.64 -15.54 4.63
CA ILE A 124 4.90 -14.80 4.54
C ILE A 124 5.98 -15.68 5.17
N HIS A 125 7.02 -16.01 4.40
CA HIS A 125 8.17 -16.76 4.90
C HIS A 125 9.31 -15.78 5.21
N GLN A 126 9.35 -15.26 6.43
CA GLN A 126 10.52 -14.58 6.97
C GLN A 126 10.97 -15.36 8.20
N ILE A 127 12.21 -15.84 8.20
CA ILE A 127 12.78 -16.49 9.37
C ILE A 127 13.40 -15.38 10.21
N VAL A 128 12.76 -15.10 11.34
CA VAL A 128 13.30 -14.24 12.38
C VAL A 128 13.96 -15.14 13.40
N THR A 129 15.28 -15.08 13.49
CA THR A 129 16.05 -15.78 14.53
C THR A 129 16.76 -14.76 15.40
N ASN A 130 16.43 -14.74 16.69
CA ASN A 130 17.22 -14.03 17.69
C ASN A 130 18.44 -14.92 18.00
N ILE A 131 19.63 -14.49 17.60
CA ILE A 131 20.87 -15.19 17.92
C ILE A 131 21.87 -14.18 18.47
N VAL A 132 22.21 -14.36 19.74
CA VAL A 132 23.34 -13.66 20.35
C VAL A 132 24.58 -14.45 19.99
N GLU A 133 25.25 -14.07 18.90
CA GLU A 133 26.68 -14.35 18.73
C GLU A 133 27.31 -13.30 17.81
N HIS A 134 28.30 -12.59 18.38
CA HIS A 134 29.16 -11.66 17.68
C HIS A 134 29.82 -12.36 16.49
N GLU A 135 29.65 -11.84 15.28
CA GLU A 135 30.73 -11.39 14.38
C GLU A 135 30.13 -10.44 13.33
N CYS A 136 30.63 -9.20 13.35
CA CYS A 136 30.27 -8.12 12.44
C CYS A 136 30.70 -8.47 11.01
N PHE A 137 29.76 -8.91 10.16
CA PHE A 137 29.92 -8.82 8.71
C PHE A 137 29.63 -7.37 8.29
N GLY A 138 30.71 -6.67 7.97
CA GLY A 138 30.70 -5.26 7.62
C GLY A 138 29.85 -5.01 6.38
N ILE A 139 28.76 -4.30 6.59
CA ILE A 139 28.20 -3.43 5.57
C ILE A 139 28.87 -2.07 5.80
N GLY A 140 29.34 -1.43 4.73
CA GLY A 140 29.82 -0.06 4.78
C GLY A 140 28.70 0.88 5.23
N TRP A 141 28.65 1.13 6.53
CA TRP A 141 27.96 2.25 7.16
C TRP A 141 28.86 2.70 8.31
N ASP A 142 29.46 3.87 8.17
CA ASP A 142 30.16 4.51 9.29
C ASP A 142 29.11 4.93 10.34
N ASN A 143 28.76 3.97 11.19
CA ASN A 143 28.12 4.21 12.47
C ASN A 143 28.94 3.45 13.51
N ARG A 144 30.03 4.07 13.94
CA ARG A 144 30.63 3.80 15.25
C ARG A 144 29.59 4.14 16.33
N TYR A 145 28.78 3.15 16.71
CA TYR A 145 28.01 3.18 17.94
C TYR A 145 28.41 2.04 18.86
N GLY A 146 28.66 2.40 20.11
CA GLY A 146 29.26 1.56 21.13
C GLY A 146 28.37 0.40 21.56
N ASP A 147 29.01 -0.73 21.75
CA ASP A 147 28.86 -1.67 22.87
C ASP A 147 27.62 -1.47 23.75
N SER A 148 26.48 -2.03 23.30
CA SER A 148 25.47 -2.75 24.10
C SER A 148 24.11 -2.74 23.41
N ASP A 149 23.92 -3.55 22.37
CA ASP A 149 22.55 -3.89 21.92
C ASP A 149 22.31 -5.39 22.10
N LEU A 150 21.61 -5.72 23.18
CA LEU A 150 21.35 -7.09 23.66
C LEU A 150 20.15 -7.75 22.94
N LEU A 151 19.68 -7.18 21.83
CA LEU A 151 18.54 -7.64 21.04
C LEU A 151 18.86 -7.75 19.54
N ALA A 152 19.98 -8.38 19.18
CA ALA A 152 20.31 -8.62 17.78
C ALA A 152 19.36 -9.66 17.14
N GLN A 153 18.54 -9.19 16.18
CA GLN A 153 17.63 -10.01 15.40
C GLN A 153 18.25 -10.28 14.01
N ILE A 154 18.50 -11.54 13.66
CA ILE A 154 18.86 -11.90 12.28
C ILE A 154 17.59 -12.23 11.53
N VAL A 155 17.31 -11.40 10.52
CA VAL A 155 16.22 -11.61 9.58
C VAL A 155 16.82 -12.07 8.26
N THR A 156 16.61 -13.33 7.92
CA THR A 156 17.11 -13.91 6.68
C THR A 156 15.96 -14.23 5.73
N THR A 157 16.11 -13.80 4.48
CA THR A 157 15.30 -14.26 3.35
C THR A 157 15.73 -15.68 2.97
N PRO A 158 14.87 -16.55 2.40
CA PRO A 158 15.29 -17.79 1.78
C PRO A 158 16.58 -17.62 0.95
N ASN A 159 17.65 -18.33 1.32
CA ASN A 159 19.02 -18.25 0.77
C ASN A 159 19.79 -16.92 1.02
N ASN A 160 19.32 -16.07 1.92
CA ASN A 160 19.99 -14.82 2.34
C ASN A 160 20.29 -13.84 1.19
N HIS A 161 19.36 -13.73 0.24
CA HIS A 161 19.49 -12.82 -0.89
C HIS A 161 19.35 -11.36 -0.49
N GLN A 162 20.17 -10.51 -1.10
CA GLN A 162 20.03 -9.05 -1.10
C GLN A 162 19.28 -8.62 -2.38
N ILE A 163 18.74 -7.41 -2.39
CA ILE A 163 18.18 -6.80 -3.61
C ILE A 163 18.82 -5.45 -3.87
N ARG A 164 18.98 -5.08 -5.14
CA ARG A 164 19.32 -3.71 -5.55
C ARG A 164 18.15 -3.12 -6.31
N VAL A 165 17.72 -1.94 -5.91
CA VAL A 165 16.69 -1.16 -6.60
C VAL A 165 17.37 0.00 -7.29
N ASP A 166 17.24 0.06 -8.61
CA ASP A 166 17.72 1.17 -9.42
C ASP A 166 16.77 1.38 -10.60
N ASN A 167 16.32 2.61 -10.82
CA ASN A 167 15.51 2.98 -11.99
C ASN A 167 14.32 2.05 -12.25
N GLU A 168 13.51 1.75 -11.22
CA GLU A 168 12.35 0.86 -11.31
C GLU A 168 12.69 -0.60 -11.68
N GLU A 169 13.96 -0.98 -11.65
CA GLU A 169 14.42 -2.37 -11.78
C GLU A 169 14.89 -2.89 -10.41
N VAL A 170 14.50 -4.12 -10.08
CA VAL A 170 14.93 -4.83 -8.87
C VAL A 170 15.79 -6.01 -9.27
N THR A 171 17.08 -5.91 -8.98
CA THR A 171 18.07 -6.95 -9.27
C THR A 171 18.28 -7.84 -8.06
N LEU A 172 18.27 -9.16 -8.26
CA LEU A 172 18.56 -10.11 -7.19
C LEU A 172 20.08 -10.27 -7.02
N LEU A 173 20.53 -10.23 -5.77
CA LEU A 173 21.93 -10.34 -5.38
C LEU A 173 22.15 -11.52 -4.41
N SER A 174 23.37 -12.04 -4.38
CA SER A 174 23.85 -12.99 -3.38
C SER A 174 23.91 -12.36 -1.99
N ALA A 175 24.19 -13.18 -0.98
CA ALA A 175 24.54 -12.72 0.36
C ALA A 175 25.77 -11.78 0.37
N ASP A 176 26.68 -11.93 -0.61
CA ASP A 176 27.89 -11.12 -0.76
C ASP A 176 27.71 -9.91 -1.69
N GLY A 177 26.47 -9.62 -2.14
CA GLY A 177 26.19 -8.51 -3.07
C GLY A 177 26.53 -8.79 -4.55
N SER A 178 26.92 -10.01 -4.90
CA SER A 178 27.20 -10.41 -6.28
C SER A 178 25.94 -10.82 -7.04
N GLU A 179 25.85 -10.48 -8.33
CA GLU A 179 24.76 -10.94 -9.22
C GLU A 179 24.92 -12.40 -9.65
N VAL A 180 26.10 -12.98 -9.42
CA VAL A 180 26.45 -14.35 -9.78
C VAL A 180 26.72 -15.20 -8.54
N ASN A 181 26.43 -16.48 -8.63
CA ASN A 181 26.84 -17.46 -7.63
C ASN A 181 28.33 -17.81 -7.74
N GLY A 182 28.85 -18.63 -6.81
CA GLY A 182 30.24 -19.08 -6.80
C GLY A 182 30.68 -19.91 -8.03
N PHE A 183 29.76 -20.22 -8.95
CA PHE A 183 30.02 -20.91 -10.22
C PHE A 183 29.87 -19.99 -11.45
N GLY A 184 29.61 -18.68 -11.25
CA GLY A 184 29.45 -17.70 -12.33
C GLY A 184 28.06 -17.66 -12.98
N ASN A 185 27.08 -18.40 -12.45
CA ASN A 185 25.70 -18.34 -12.95
C ASN A 185 24.96 -17.18 -12.27
N ILE A 186 24.21 -16.42 -13.07
CA ILE A 186 23.40 -15.30 -12.59
C ILE A 186 22.24 -15.84 -11.74
N PHE A 187 21.93 -15.17 -10.63
CA PHE A 187 20.73 -15.49 -9.87
C PHE A 187 19.47 -15.20 -10.70
N ALA A 188 18.42 -15.97 -10.46
CA ALA A 188 17.15 -15.81 -11.17
C ALA A 188 16.03 -15.68 -10.15
N TRP A 189 15.08 -14.79 -10.42
CA TRP A 189 13.95 -14.56 -9.52
C TRP A 189 13.00 -15.75 -9.45
N LYS A 190 12.74 -16.43 -10.58
CA LYS A 190 11.80 -17.57 -10.65
C LYS A 190 12.00 -18.63 -9.56
N PRO A 191 13.19 -19.24 -9.38
CA PRO A 191 13.39 -20.27 -8.35
C PRO A 191 13.28 -19.73 -6.92
N LEU A 192 13.51 -18.43 -6.71
CA LEU A 192 13.30 -17.80 -5.40
C LEU A 192 11.81 -17.58 -5.14
N LEU A 193 11.08 -17.04 -6.12
CA LEU A 193 9.65 -16.76 -6.04
C LEU A 193 8.84 -18.04 -5.80
N GLU A 194 9.20 -19.16 -6.42
CA GLU A 194 8.58 -20.47 -6.21
C GLU A 194 8.66 -20.94 -4.74
N LYS A 195 9.70 -20.54 -4.00
CA LYS A 195 9.81 -20.84 -2.55
C LYS A 195 8.83 -20.01 -1.71
N TYR A 196 8.50 -18.80 -2.16
CA TYR A 196 7.53 -17.94 -1.47
C TYR A 196 6.08 -18.29 -1.85
N GLY A 197 5.84 -18.81 -3.05
CA GLY A 197 4.53 -19.24 -3.52
C GLY A 197 4.27 -18.94 -5.00
N VAL A 198 3.01 -18.81 -5.38
CA VAL A 198 2.62 -18.48 -6.76
C VAL A 198 2.79 -16.99 -7.00
N PHE A 199 3.86 -16.60 -7.70
CA PHE A 199 4.04 -15.22 -8.18
C PHE A 199 2.92 -14.84 -9.14
N LYS A 200 2.26 -13.72 -8.87
CA LYS A 200 1.30 -13.09 -9.77
C LYS A 200 1.88 -11.77 -10.25
N PRO A 201 2.28 -11.66 -11.52
CA PRO A 201 2.66 -10.38 -12.12
C PRO A 201 1.56 -9.35 -11.89
N GLY A 202 1.93 -8.11 -11.57
CA GLY A 202 0.99 -7.01 -11.35
C GLY A 202 0.21 -7.09 -10.02
N SER A 203 0.44 -8.10 -9.18
CA SER A 203 -0.24 -8.23 -7.88
C SER A 203 0.68 -8.60 -6.72
N THR A 204 1.87 -9.12 -7.01
CA THR A 204 2.88 -9.39 -5.99
C THR A 204 3.51 -8.08 -5.55
N ARG A 205 3.52 -7.81 -4.26
CA ARG A 205 4.07 -6.59 -3.68
C ARG A 205 5.47 -6.82 -3.12
N LEU A 206 6.35 -5.88 -3.36
CA LEU A 206 7.62 -5.74 -2.66
C LEU A 206 7.45 -4.69 -1.56
N TYR A 207 7.92 -5.00 -0.36
CA TYR A 207 8.03 -4.05 0.74
C TYR A 207 9.50 -3.83 1.02
N ILE A 208 9.88 -2.57 1.18
CA ILE A 208 11.24 -2.10 1.37
C ILE A 208 11.27 -1.28 2.65
N LYS A 209 12.15 -1.64 3.58
CA LYS A 209 12.40 -0.90 4.81
C LYS A 209 13.44 0.17 4.58
N ARG A 210 13.04 1.41 4.86
CA ARG A 210 13.92 2.57 4.77
C ARG A 210 14.64 2.90 6.07
N TYR A 211 14.07 2.50 7.21
CA TYR A 211 14.58 2.82 8.53
C TYR A 211 15.08 1.56 9.24
N ALA A 212 16.32 1.62 9.71
CA ALA A 212 17.01 0.51 10.36
C ALA A 212 16.89 0.53 11.90
N THR A 213 16.13 1.46 12.47
CA THR A 213 16.01 1.59 13.92
C THR A 213 15.15 0.49 14.55
N ASP A 214 14.21 -0.08 13.78
CA ASP A 214 13.39 -1.22 14.22
C ASP A 214 12.99 -2.10 13.02
N LEU A 215 13.41 -3.37 13.06
CA LEU A 215 13.07 -4.38 12.03
C LEU A 215 11.61 -4.83 12.10
N ASP A 216 10.95 -4.63 13.24
CA ASP A 216 9.56 -5.01 13.48
C ASP A 216 8.57 -3.86 13.21
N ASP A 217 9.04 -2.62 13.00
CA ASP A 217 8.20 -1.50 12.57
C ASP A 217 7.95 -1.54 11.05
N TYR A 218 6.72 -1.88 10.66
CA TYR A 218 6.29 -1.94 9.27
C TYR A 218 5.55 -0.69 8.78
N THR A 219 5.35 0.31 9.63
CA THR A 219 4.48 1.47 9.34
C THR A 219 5.06 2.41 8.29
N HIS A 220 6.37 2.38 8.11
CA HIS A 220 7.12 3.23 7.18
C HIS A 220 7.71 2.45 6.00
N ASP A 221 7.24 1.22 5.78
CA ASP A 221 7.68 0.40 4.65
C ASP A 221 7.21 1.02 3.33
N VAL A 222 8.14 1.18 2.40
CA VAL A 222 7.84 1.57 1.04
C VAL A 222 7.37 0.35 0.27
N THR A 223 6.29 0.51 -0.49
CA THR A 223 5.64 -0.61 -1.17
C THR A 223 5.53 -0.36 -2.66
N GLY A 224 5.54 -1.44 -3.44
CA GLY A 224 5.28 -1.37 -4.86
C GLY A 224 4.98 -2.75 -5.44
N ILE A 225 4.57 -2.77 -6.69
CA ILE A 225 4.15 -3.98 -7.40
C ILE A 225 5.29 -4.48 -8.28
N LEU A 226 5.43 -5.81 -8.36
CA LEU A 226 6.45 -6.46 -9.16
C LEU A 226 5.88 -7.12 -10.42
N ASP A 227 6.64 -7.01 -11.51
CA ASP A 227 6.43 -7.67 -12.78
C ASP A 227 7.70 -8.34 -13.30
N TYR A 228 7.55 -9.33 -14.18
CA TYR A 228 8.70 -9.95 -14.83
C TYR A 228 9.34 -9.00 -15.84
N HIS A 229 10.67 -8.89 -15.80
CA HIS A 229 11.40 -8.25 -16.88
C HIS A 229 11.33 -9.12 -18.16
N PRO A 230 11.10 -8.54 -19.36
CA PRO A 230 10.87 -9.31 -20.58
C PRO A 230 12.09 -10.12 -21.06
N THR A 231 13.31 -9.70 -20.69
CA THR A 231 14.56 -10.28 -21.23
C THR A 231 15.60 -10.69 -20.18
N LYS A 232 15.42 -10.31 -18.91
CA LYS A 232 16.44 -10.48 -17.86
C LYS A 232 15.83 -11.31 -16.74
N GLU A 233 16.39 -12.48 -16.46
CA GLU A 233 15.83 -13.37 -15.41
C GLU A 233 16.24 -12.97 -13.98
N ASN A 234 17.29 -12.15 -13.86
CA ASN A 234 17.79 -11.61 -12.58
C ASN A 234 17.10 -10.31 -12.15
N VAL A 235 16.21 -9.77 -12.99
CA VAL A 235 15.59 -8.46 -12.78
C VAL A 235 14.07 -8.59 -12.78
N LEU A 236 13.43 -7.90 -11.85
CA LEU A 236 11.99 -7.63 -11.87
C LEU A 236 11.76 -6.14 -12.12
N LEU A 237 10.65 -5.84 -12.78
CA LEU A 237 10.16 -4.47 -12.90
C LEU A 237 9.40 -4.11 -11.63
N PHE A 238 9.67 -2.93 -11.07
CA PHE A 238 9.11 -2.45 -9.83
C PHE A 238 8.38 -1.12 -10.04
N THR A 239 7.07 -1.19 -9.89
CA THR A 239 6.22 -0.01 -9.92
C THR A 239 5.97 0.43 -8.48
N LEU A 240 6.66 1.49 -8.07
CA LEU A 240 6.55 2.08 -6.73
C LEU A 240 5.13 2.64 -6.49
N ASP A 241 4.56 2.39 -5.32
CA ASP A 241 3.33 3.07 -4.87
C ASP A 241 3.70 4.44 -4.27
N PRO A 242 3.35 5.56 -4.94
CA PRO A 242 3.70 6.89 -4.46
C PRO A 242 3.05 7.25 -3.13
N LEU A 243 1.96 6.59 -2.73
CA LEU A 243 1.29 6.83 -1.44
C LEU A 243 2.06 6.19 -0.26
N SER A 244 2.96 5.25 -0.53
CA SER A 244 3.82 4.65 0.49
C SER A 244 5.04 5.52 0.83
N LEU A 245 5.31 6.56 0.05
CA LEU A 245 6.39 7.50 0.33
C LEU A 245 5.96 8.55 1.37
N PRO A 246 6.88 9.00 2.24
CA PRO A 246 6.64 10.15 3.10
C PRO A 246 6.40 11.41 2.26
N GLY A 247 5.54 12.29 2.75
CA GLY A 247 5.29 13.58 2.11
C GLY A 247 6.54 14.45 2.06
N ASN A 248 6.71 15.22 0.97
CA ASN A 248 7.81 16.16 0.85
C ASN A 248 7.68 17.27 1.91
N THR A 249 8.75 17.52 2.66
CA THR A 249 8.81 18.61 3.65
C THR A 249 9.31 19.91 3.03
N LEU A 250 10.09 19.82 1.95
CA LEU A 250 10.58 20.95 1.18
C LEU A 250 9.89 21.01 -0.19
N GLN A 251 9.86 22.21 -0.79
CA GLN A 251 9.35 22.32 -2.16
C GLN A 251 10.28 21.61 -3.14
N PRO A 252 9.75 21.06 -4.25
CA PRO A 252 10.55 20.34 -5.24
C PRO A 252 11.72 21.15 -5.77
N ILE A 253 12.83 20.47 -6.03
CA ILE A 253 13.96 21.02 -6.76
C ILE A 253 13.80 20.72 -8.25
N ASN A 254 14.41 21.55 -9.09
CA ASN A 254 14.48 21.32 -10.51
C ASN A 254 15.52 20.24 -10.84
N ALA A 255 16.71 20.31 -10.24
CA ALA A 255 17.79 19.34 -10.47
C ALA A 255 18.82 19.36 -9.33
N VAL A 256 19.67 18.33 -9.32
CA VAL A 256 20.90 18.28 -8.53
C VAL A 256 22.05 18.68 -9.45
N ILE A 257 22.91 19.61 -9.02
CA ILE A 257 23.91 20.23 -9.88
C ILE A 257 25.24 20.40 -9.16
N ASP A 258 26.32 20.36 -9.95
CA ASP A 258 27.63 20.84 -9.53
C ASP A 258 27.76 22.33 -9.92
N PRO A 259 27.85 23.25 -8.94
CA PRO A 259 27.91 24.68 -9.20
C PRO A 259 29.17 25.13 -9.95
N HIS A 260 30.22 24.31 -10.01
CA HIS A 260 31.43 24.59 -10.78
C HIS A 260 31.33 24.21 -12.26
N VAL A 261 30.38 23.33 -12.61
CA VAL A 261 30.20 22.82 -13.98
C VAL A 261 28.95 23.38 -14.64
N GLN A 262 27.88 23.60 -13.86
CA GLN A 262 26.56 23.96 -14.35
C GLN A 262 26.08 25.27 -13.75
N TYR A 263 25.56 26.16 -14.60
CA TYR A 263 24.99 27.44 -14.20
C TYR A 263 23.97 27.97 -15.22
N PRO A 264 23.12 28.95 -14.86
CA PRO A 264 22.10 29.45 -15.78
C PRO A 264 22.69 29.97 -17.10
N GLY A 265 22.24 29.40 -18.23
CA GLY A 265 22.78 29.69 -19.56
C GLY A 265 23.91 28.75 -20.02
N TYR A 266 24.42 27.88 -19.14
CA TYR A 266 25.40 26.84 -19.45
C TYR A 266 25.05 25.53 -18.72
N GLY A 267 24.33 24.65 -19.42
CA GLY A 267 23.83 23.39 -18.86
C GLY A 267 22.54 23.53 -18.05
N LEU A 268 22.17 24.74 -17.61
CA LEU A 268 20.89 25.03 -16.94
C LEU A 268 20.07 26.08 -17.72
N PRO A 269 18.73 26.04 -17.62
CA PRO A 269 17.88 27.08 -18.19
C PRO A 269 18.17 28.46 -17.58
N LEU A 270 17.75 29.52 -18.28
CA LEU A 270 17.85 30.88 -17.75
C LEU A 270 17.07 31.02 -16.42
N PRO A 271 17.50 31.90 -15.51
CA PRO A 271 16.88 32.04 -14.19
C PRO A 271 15.41 32.47 -14.29
N ILE A 272 14.52 31.70 -13.65
CA ILE A 272 13.10 32.00 -13.49
C ILE A 272 12.78 31.97 -12.00
N LEU A 273 11.90 32.86 -11.54
CA LEU A 273 11.48 32.93 -10.15
C LEU A 273 10.98 31.57 -9.65
N GLY A 274 11.50 31.12 -8.51
CA GLY A 274 11.16 29.83 -7.90
C GLY A 274 11.93 28.64 -8.46
N GLN A 275 12.90 28.83 -9.36
CA GLN A 275 13.82 27.76 -9.74
C GLN A 275 14.70 27.38 -8.55
N ARG A 276 14.81 26.08 -8.28
CA ARG A 276 15.52 25.52 -7.13
C ARG A 276 16.52 24.46 -7.57
N TYR A 277 17.71 24.47 -7.01
CA TYR A 277 18.73 23.46 -7.27
C TYR A 277 19.37 22.96 -5.99
N LEU A 278 19.67 21.66 -5.93
CA LEU A 278 20.48 21.06 -4.87
C LEU A 278 21.95 21.06 -5.30
N LEU A 279 22.83 21.52 -4.43
CA LEU A 279 24.27 21.62 -4.70
C LEU A 279 25.03 20.39 -4.24
N THR A 280 25.88 19.85 -5.12
CA THR A 280 26.83 18.77 -4.76
C THR A 280 28.12 19.30 -4.14
N GLU A 281 28.49 20.55 -4.45
CA GLU A 281 29.73 21.20 -4.00
C GLU A 281 29.43 22.64 -3.52
N ASN A 282 30.40 23.27 -2.87
CA ASN A 282 30.28 24.67 -2.43
C ASN A 282 30.26 25.62 -3.64
N THR A 283 29.58 26.77 -3.53
CA THR A 283 29.64 27.83 -4.58
C THR A 283 30.91 28.69 -4.50
N TRP A 284 31.73 28.45 -3.49
CA TRP A 284 32.94 29.18 -3.15
C TRP A 284 34.07 28.20 -2.85
N THR A 285 35.31 28.61 -3.10
CA THR A 285 36.49 27.78 -2.80
C THR A 285 37.24 28.31 -1.58
N GLU A 286 37.64 27.41 -0.67
CA GLU A 286 38.67 27.73 0.33
C GLU A 286 40.02 27.88 -0.37
N GLU A 287 40.74 28.97 -0.10
CA GLU A 287 42.08 29.16 -0.64
C GLU A 287 43.06 28.20 0.06
N VAL A 288 43.71 27.33 -0.72
CA VAL A 288 44.78 26.46 -0.20
C VAL A 288 46.06 27.27 -0.09
N GLY A 289 46.29 27.85 1.09
CA GLY A 289 47.61 28.31 1.55
C GLY A 289 48.08 29.66 0.98
N GLY A 290 47.92 30.73 1.77
CA GLY A 290 48.64 31.99 1.60
C GLY A 290 48.63 32.78 2.91
N GLU A 291 49.80 33.18 3.40
CA GLU A 291 49.97 33.97 4.64
C GLU A 291 49.49 35.44 4.53
N ASP A 292 48.76 35.81 3.48
CA ASP A 292 48.21 37.16 3.31
C ASP A 292 46.71 37.19 3.66
N LYS A 293 46.40 37.77 4.82
CA LYS A 293 45.05 37.94 5.37
C LYS A 293 44.19 39.00 4.63
N ASN A 294 44.39 39.17 3.33
CA ASN A 294 43.60 40.10 2.51
C ASN A 294 43.16 39.52 1.16
N SER A 295 43.16 38.20 1.02
CA SER A 295 42.65 37.49 -0.15
C SER A 295 41.11 37.41 -0.11
N GLN A 296 40.50 37.90 -1.18
CA GLN A 296 39.06 37.94 -1.39
C GLN A 296 38.58 36.54 -1.80
N SER A 297 37.62 35.95 -1.09
CA SER A 297 37.03 34.64 -1.41
C SER A 297 36.62 34.57 -2.90
N GLY A 298 37.09 33.54 -3.61
CA GLY A 298 36.73 33.30 -5.00
C GLY A 298 35.33 32.73 -5.10
N TYR A 299 34.38 33.55 -5.56
CA TYR A 299 33.06 33.06 -5.97
C TYR A 299 33.16 32.49 -7.39
N THR A 300 32.40 31.44 -7.71
CA THR A 300 32.15 31.11 -9.11
C THR A 300 31.51 32.33 -9.80
N GLU A 301 32.14 32.88 -10.84
CA GLU A 301 31.61 34.05 -11.59
C GLU A 301 30.14 33.88 -12.00
N ALA A 302 29.73 32.62 -12.18
CA ALA A 302 28.40 32.19 -12.56
C ALA A 302 27.30 32.34 -11.49
N TRP A 303 27.64 32.28 -10.19
CA TRP A 303 26.69 32.36 -9.08
C TRP A 303 26.80 33.66 -8.27
N GLN A 304 27.56 34.64 -8.78
CA GLN A 304 27.76 35.96 -8.17
C GLN A 304 28.24 35.86 -6.71
N GLN A 305 27.70 36.67 -5.78
CA GLN A 305 28.09 36.68 -4.35
C GLN A 305 27.34 35.63 -3.50
N LEU A 306 26.75 34.60 -4.12
CA LEU A 306 26.08 33.54 -3.37
C LEU A 306 27.09 32.71 -2.58
N THR A 307 26.90 32.67 -1.27
CA THR A 307 27.66 31.79 -0.36
C THR A 307 26.76 30.63 0.05
N ALA A 308 26.88 29.50 -0.63
CA ALA A 308 26.15 28.27 -0.34
C ALA A 308 27.13 27.09 -0.28
N ASN A 309 26.86 26.13 0.59
CA ASN A 309 27.69 24.96 0.79
C ASN A 309 27.14 23.74 0.05
N ALA A 310 27.95 22.69 -0.06
CA ALA A 310 27.49 21.37 -0.49
C ALA A 310 26.29 20.93 0.35
N ASN A 311 25.35 20.21 -0.27
CA ASN A 311 24.06 19.80 0.28
C ASN A 311 23.03 20.92 0.54
N ASP A 312 23.37 22.20 0.31
CA ASP A 312 22.38 23.28 0.38
C ASP A 312 21.44 23.28 -0.84
N ILE A 313 20.20 23.72 -0.65
CA ILE A 313 19.28 24.00 -1.75
C ILE A 313 19.23 25.51 -1.96
N ILE A 314 19.44 25.94 -3.18
CA ILE A 314 19.37 27.34 -3.58
C ILE A 314 18.09 27.60 -4.38
N GLU A 315 17.56 28.83 -4.30
CA GLU A 315 16.36 29.29 -5.01
C GLU A 315 16.60 30.64 -5.68
N TYR A 316 16.06 30.82 -6.89
CA TYR A 316 16.09 32.10 -7.58
C TYR A 316 14.90 32.98 -7.16
N THR A 317 15.22 34.09 -6.49
CA THR A 317 14.26 35.06 -5.96
C THR A 317 14.26 36.36 -6.76
N ASN A 318 13.40 37.32 -6.39
CA ASN A 318 13.43 38.68 -6.96
C ASN A 318 14.77 39.41 -6.74
N SER A 319 15.56 38.99 -5.77
CA SER A 319 16.87 39.56 -5.42
C SER A 319 18.05 38.73 -5.95
N GLY A 320 17.79 37.72 -6.78
CA GLY A 320 18.79 36.78 -7.28
C GLY A 320 18.77 35.44 -6.53
N TRP A 321 19.83 34.65 -6.71
CA TRP A 321 19.99 33.36 -6.04
C TRP A 321 20.21 33.52 -4.53
N ALA A 322 19.51 32.72 -3.74
CA ALA A 322 19.62 32.67 -2.29
C ALA A 322 19.56 31.23 -1.78
N VAL A 323 20.08 30.97 -0.58
CA VAL A 323 19.97 29.66 0.08
C VAL A 323 18.54 29.50 0.63
N ALA A 324 17.81 28.52 0.11
CA ALA A 324 16.45 28.16 0.53
C ALA A 324 16.43 27.04 1.59
N PHE A 325 17.47 26.21 1.62
CA PHE A 325 17.70 25.22 2.67
C PHE A 325 19.19 25.14 2.97
N SER A 326 19.55 25.19 4.25
CA SER A 326 20.93 25.01 4.69
C SER A 326 21.09 23.65 5.36
N ALA A 327 21.94 22.80 4.78
CA ALA A 327 22.27 21.48 5.32
C ALA A 327 23.06 21.58 6.64
N PHE A 328 23.89 22.63 6.79
CA PHE A 328 24.64 22.85 8.02
C PHE A 328 23.74 23.21 9.21
N ALA A 329 22.70 24.03 8.98
CA ALA A 329 21.80 24.48 10.03
C ALA A 329 20.72 23.45 10.38
N SER A 330 20.48 22.47 9.50
CA SER A 330 19.41 21.48 9.66
C SER A 330 20.00 20.16 10.16
N GLN A 331 19.40 19.60 11.22
CA GLN A 331 19.74 18.27 11.74
C GLN A 331 18.58 17.29 11.59
N ASP A 332 17.39 17.78 11.23
CA ASP A 332 16.19 16.98 11.07
C ASP A 332 16.13 16.34 9.69
N GLN A 333 15.45 15.20 9.61
CA GLN A 333 15.19 14.53 8.34
C GLN A 333 14.28 15.39 7.44
N GLN A 334 14.65 15.54 6.17
CA GLN A 334 13.88 16.29 5.18
C GLN A 334 13.64 15.47 3.92
N PHE A 335 12.54 15.73 3.22
CA PHE A 335 12.19 15.06 1.97
C PHE A 335 11.95 16.10 0.88
N VAL A 336 12.51 15.85 -0.30
CA VAL A 336 12.33 16.72 -1.46
C VAL A 336 12.21 15.92 -2.75
N LEU A 337 11.33 16.35 -3.65
CA LEU A 337 11.19 15.75 -4.97
C LEU A 337 12.18 16.40 -5.95
N ASN A 338 12.94 15.59 -6.67
CA ASN A 338 13.73 16.04 -7.81
C ASN A 338 12.90 15.95 -9.09
N SER A 339 12.49 17.10 -9.61
CA SER A 339 11.61 17.18 -10.79
C SER A 339 12.28 16.75 -12.09
N TYR A 340 13.62 16.75 -12.16
CA TYR A 340 14.36 16.26 -13.33
C TYR A 340 14.35 14.73 -13.41
N SER A 341 14.58 14.06 -12.28
CA SER A 341 14.65 12.58 -12.23
C SER A 341 13.32 11.90 -11.88
N GLY A 342 12.36 12.64 -11.31
CA GLY A 342 11.13 12.09 -10.72
C GLY A 342 11.33 11.41 -9.37
N LYS A 343 12.56 11.34 -8.86
CA LYS A 343 12.90 10.62 -7.62
C LYS A 343 12.84 11.53 -6.39
N GLN A 344 12.38 10.98 -5.27
CA GLN A 344 12.45 11.65 -3.97
C GLN A 344 13.84 11.48 -3.37
N LEU A 345 14.38 12.56 -2.82
CA LEU A 345 15.60 12.61 -2.04
C LEU A 345 15.27 12.79 -0.56
N THR A 346 16.13 12.23 0.29
CA THR A 346 16.01 12.30 1.75
C THR A 346 17.29 12.87 2.31
N PHE A 347 17.16 13.89 3.16
CA PHE A 347 18.27 14.42 3.94
C PHE A 347 18.33 13.66 5.26
N ASP A 348 19.46 13.04 5.57
CA ASP A 348 19.66 12.22 6.78
C ASP A 348 20.20 13.03 7.99
N GLY A 349 20.21 14.36 7.89
CA GLY A 349 20.86 15.26 8.84
C GLY A 349 22.30 15.64 8.44
N LYS A 350 22.87 15.00 7.41
CA LYS A 350 24.21 15.31 6.88
C LYS A 350 24.24 15.41 5.35
N ASN A 351 23.65 14.45 4.65
CA ASN A 351 23.73 14.30 3.21
C ASN A 351 22.35 14.00 2.60
N TRP A 352 22.22 14.29 1.30
CA TRP A 352 21.08 13.87 0.51
C TRP A 352 21.31 12.50 -0.12
N VAL A 353 20.37 11.58 0.10
CA VAL A 353 20.34 10.24 -0.50
C VAL A 353 19.05 10.00 -1.25
N LEU A 354 19.05 9.07 -2.20
CA LEU A 354 17.82 8.63 -2.85
C LEU A 354 16.92 7.95 -1.83
N ALA A 355 15.61 8.23 -1.90
CA ALA A 355 14.66 7.72 -0.92
C ALA A 355 14.43 6.20 -1.02
N VAL A 356 14.57 5.63 -2.22
CA VAL A 356 14.24 4.22 -2.50
C VAL A 356 15.38 3.49 -3.22
N ASP A 357 16.10 4.14 -4.12
CA ASP A 357 17.15 3.46 -4.86
C ASP A 357 18.35 3.18 -3.97
N GLY A 358 18.85 1.94 -4.03
CA GLY A 358 19.90 1.46 -3.14
C GLY A 358 19.96 -0.06 -3.07
N GLU A 359 20.88 -0.55 -2.24
CA GLU A 359 21.03 -1.98 -1.93
C GLU A 359 20.40 -2.28 -0.57
N TYR A 360 19.58 -3.34 -0.54
CA TYR A 360 18.85 -3.77 0.65
C TYR A 360 19.27 -5.17 1.05
N HIS A 361 19.80 -5.26 2.27
CA HIS A 361 20.20 -6.52 2.87
C HIS A 361 18.99 -7.38 3.27
N PRO A 362 19.18 -8.70 3.47
CA PRO A 362 18.19 -9.55 4.10
C PRO A 362 17.54 -8.89 5.31
N GLY A 363 16.21 -8.91 5.34
CA GLY A 363 15.40 -8.28 6.38
C GLY A 363 14.97 -6.85 6.12
N PHE A 364 15.66 -6.12 5.24
CA PHE A 364 15.24 -4.79 4.78
C PHE A 364 14.30 -4.84 3.57
N TRP A 365 13.97 -6.03 3.09
CA TRP A 365 13.00 -6.23 2.03
C TRP A 365 12.20 -7.52 2.26
N ARG A 366 10.95 -7.54 1.79
CA ARG A 366 10.07 -8.72 1.85
C ARG A 366 9.09 -8.74 0.69
N LEU A 367 8.64 -9.94 0.34
CA LEU A 367 7.61 -10.14 -0.67
C LEU A 367 6.26 -10.43 -0.03
N GLY A 368 5.23 -9.69 -0.42
CA GLY A 368 3.83 -10.04 -0.18
C GLY A 368 3.22 -10.59 -1.46
N ILE A 369 3.06 -11.90 -1.53
CA ILE A 369 2.34 -12.53 -2.63
C ILE A 369 0.83 -12.31 -2.40
N ALA A 370 0.13 -11.89 -3.46
CA ALA A 370 -1.26 -11.45 -3.44
C ALA A 370 -2.16 -12.25 -2.48
N GLY A 371 -2.54 -11.59 -1.40
CA GLY A 371 -3.32 -12.12 -0.27
C GLY A 371 -3.12 -11.36 1.04
N PHE A 372 -2.14 -10.46 1.13
CA PHE A 372 -1.92 -9.59 2.30
C PHE A 372 -1.42 -8.20 1.91
N ASN A 373 -2.02 -7.20 2.53
CA ASN A 373 -1.58 -5.82 2.61
C ASN A 373 -1.32 -5.56 4.11
N PRO A 374 -0.05 -5.49 4.57
CA PRO A 374 0.28 -5.25 5.98
C PRO A 374 -0.08 -3.85 6.49
N GLY A 375 -0.39 -2.91 5.59
CA GLY A 375 -0.40 -1.48 5.94
C GLY A 375 -1.68 -0.73 5.62
N THR A 376 -2.63 -1.29 4.89
CA THR A 376 -3.93 -0.65 4.71
C THR A 376 -5.05 -1.64 5.00
N ASP A 377 -5.83 -1.33 6.04
CA ASP A 377 -7.22 -1.76 6.16
C ASP A 377 -8.00 -1.18 4.96
N GLU A 378 -7.73 -1.65 3.74
CA GLU A 378 -8.60 -1.40 2.59
C GLU A 378 -9.88 -2.19 2.82
N GLU A 379 -10.86 -1.48 3.40
CA GLU A 379 -12.26 -1.85 3.47
C GLU A 379 -12.76 -2.21 2.06
N LEU A 380 -12.73 -3.50 1.74
CA LEU A 380 -13.59 -4.02 0.69
C LEU A 380 -15.01 -4.09 1.25
N CYS A 381 -15.70 -2.95 1.19
CA CYS A 381 -17.16 -2.89 1.28
C CYS A 381 -17.74 -3.65 0.09
N ALA A 382 -18.39 -4.77 0.36
CA ALA A 382 -19.31 -5.43 -0.57
C ALA A 382 -20.74 -5.11 -0.15
#